data_AF-A0A832RX69-F1
#
_entry.id   AF-A0A832RX69-F1
#
_cell.length_a   1.000
_cell.length_b   1.000
_cell.length_c   1.000
_cell.angle_alpha   90.00
_cell.angle_beta   90.00
_cell.angle_gamma   90.00
#
_symmetry.space_group_name_H-M   'P 1'
#
loop_
_entity.id
_entity.type
_entity.pdbx_description
1 polymer ?
#
loop_
_entity_poly.entity_id
_entity_poly.type
_entity_poly.pdbx_seq_one_letter_code
_entity_poly.pdbx_strand_id
1 'polypeptide(L)' 'MTTAENALNIGDYDSCVSRSYYAMFFMGEAVLLTKNLSASSHKGVISLFGEHFVKTGIFEREIERRLMMRVK' A
#
# COMPACT_ATOMS: atom_id res chain seq x y z
N MET A 1 9.55 -1.37 -7.73
CA MET A 1 8.96 -2.59 -8.32
C MET A 1 10.01 -3.52 -8.93
N THR A 2 11.09 -3.03 -9.55
CA THR A 2 12.16 -3.85 -10.16
C THR A 2 12.72 -4.95 -9.25
N THR A 3 12.85 -4.69 -7.94
CA THR A 3 13.32 -5.71 -6.98
C THR A 3 12.28 -6.81 -6.71
N ALA A 4 10.98 -6.52 -6.80
CA ALA A 4 9.93 -7.52 -6.69
C ALA A 4 9.84 -8.38 -7.95
N GLU A 5 9.95 -7.77 -9.14
CA GLU A 5 10.04 -8.51 -10.42
C GLU A 5 11.24 -9.44 -10.47
N ASN A 6 12.41 -8.98 -10.03
CA ASN A 6 13.60 -9.82 -9.96
C ASN A 6 13.39 -11.00 -9.01
N ALA A 7 12.75 -10.79 -7.86
CA ALA A 7 12.43 -11.86 -6.91
C ALA A 7 11.47 -12.89 -7.53
N LEU A 8 10.47 -12.44 -8.30
CA LEU A 8 9.57 -13.32 -9.04
C LEU A 8 10.32 -14.16 -10.07
N ASN A 9 11.23 -13.55 -10.84
CA ASN A 9 11.99 -14.23 -11.90
C ASN A 9 12.91 -15.35 -11.38
N ILE A 10 13.36 -15.27 -10.13
CA ILE A 10 14.19 -16.29 -9.48
C ILE A 10 13.39 -17.27 -8.62
N GLY A 11 12.05 -17.18 -8.61
CA GLY A 11 11.18 -18.04 -7.81
C GLY A 11 11.15 -17.72 -6.31
N ASP A 12 11.69 -16.58 -5.89
CA ASP A 12 11.63 -16.10 -4.50
C ASP A 12 10.32 -15.35 -4.24
N TYR A 13 9.25 -16.12 -4.07
CA TYR A 13 7.89 -15.59 -3.91
C TYR A 13 7.72 -14.78 -2.62
N ASP A 14 8.34 -15.18 -1.51
CA ASP A 14 8.24 -14.48 -0.22
C ASP A 14 8.83 -13.07 -0.31
N SER A 15 9.99 -12.95 -0.95
CA SER A 15 10.63 -11.69 -1.27
C SER A 15 9.80 -10.80 -2.19
N CYS A 16 9.18 -11.40 -3.22
CA CYS A 16 8.35 -10.68 -4.18
C CYS A 16 7.11 -10.09 -3.48
N VAL A 17 6.42 -10.91 -2.68
CA VAL A 17 5.21 -10.54 -1.96
C VAL A 17 5.52 -9.44 -0.93
N SER A 18 6.57 -9.62 -0.12
CA SER A 18 6.98 -8.63 0.88
C SER A 18 7.31 -7.28 0.26
N ARG A 19 8.08 -7.26 -0.83
CA ARG A 19 8.45 -6.01 -1.52
C ARG A 19 7.26 -5.32 -2.18
N SER A 20 6.36 -6.08 -2.78
CA SER A 20 5.14 -5.55 -3.38
C SER A 20 4.24 -4.90 -2.33
N TYR A 21 4.10 -5.54 -1.17
CA TYR A 21 3.36 -4.99 -0.04
C TYR A 21 3.93 -3.67 0.47
N TYR A 22 5.24 -3.60 0.74
CA TYR A 22 5.85 -2.36 1.21
C TYR A 22 5.79 -1.25 0.16
N ALA A 23 5.92 -1.57 -1.12
CA ALA A 23 5.72 -0.60 -2.18
C ALA A 23 4.30 0.00 -2.13
N MET A 24 3.27 -0.83 -1.96
CA MET A 24 1.90 -0.36 -1.82
C MET A 24 1.69 0.48 -0.56
N PHE A 25 2.27 0.07 0.57
CA PHE A 25 2.21 0.82 1.82
C PHE A 25 2.80 2.22 1.66
N PHE A 26 4.01 2.34 1.09
CA PHE A 26 4.65 3.63 0.87
C PHE A 26 3.89 4.51 -0.14
N MET A 27 3.25 3.92 -1.15
CA MET A 27 2.34 4.67 -2.02
C MET A 27 1.16 5.26 -1.23
N GLY A 28 0.58 4.50 -0.30
CA GLY A 28 -0.44 5.00 0.62
C GLY A 28 0.04 6.18 1.45
N GLU A 29 1.23 6.08 2.05
CA GLU A 29 1.84 7.19 2.81
C GLU A 29 2.11 8.42 1.94
N ALA A 30 2.68 8.23 0.74
CA ALA A 30 2.95 9.33 -0.19
C ALA A 30 1.68 10.06 -0.60
N VAL A 31 0.59 9.32 -0.85
CA VAL A 31 -0.71 9.91 -1.21
C VAL A 31 -1.29 10.71 -0.04
N LEU A 32 -1.18 10.22 1.21
CA LEU A 32 -1.59 10.98 2.40
C LEU A 32 -0.82 12.31 2.51
N LEU A 33 0.48 12.30 2.23
CA LEU A 33 1.31 13.51 2.28
C LEU A 33 0.84 14.59 1.28
N THR A 34 0.24 14.22 0.15
CA THR A 34 -0.34 15.21 -0.80
C THR A 34 -1.48 16.03 -0.20
N LYS A 35 -2.09 15.55 0.88
CA LYS A 35 -3.12 16.24 1.67
C LYS A 35 -2.60 16.74 3.02
N ASN A 36 -1.28 16.75 3.24
CA ASN A 36 -0.64 17.03 4.54
C ASN A 36 -1.13 16.11 5.68
N LEU A 37 -1.50 14.87 5.35
CA LEU A 37 -1.89 13.85 6.32
C LEU A 37 -0.73 12.88 6.55
N SER A 38 -0.60 12.38 7.77
CA SER A 38 0.34 11.31 8.12
C SER A 38 -0.23 10.43 9.22
N ALA A 39 0.23 9.18 9.27
CA ALA A 39 -0.15 8.23 10.32
C ALA A 39 1.09 7.58 10.91
N SER A 40 1.06 7.36 12.22
CA SER A 40 2.13 6.68 12.97
C SER A 40 2.00 5.16 13.01
N SER A 41 0.98 4.61 12.34
CA SER A 41 0.73 3.18 12.30
C SER A 41 0.16 2.74 10.98
N HIS A 42 0.39 1.48 10.63
CA HIS A 42 -0.14 0.86 9.43
C HIS A 42 -1.68 0.93 9.34
N LYS A 43 -2.37 0.70 10.47
CA LYS A 43 -3.84 0.85 10.54
C LYS A 43 -4.27 2.30 10.31
N GLY A 44 -3.49 3.26 10.80
CA GLY A 44 -3.75 4.69 10.59
C GLY A 44 -3.63 5.08 9.12
N VAL A 45 -2.62 4.56 8.41
CA VAL A 45 -2.46 4.80 6.96
C VAL A 45 -3.68 4.30 6.20
N ILE A 46 -4.14 3.07 6.47
CA ILE A 46 -5.33 2.49 5.84
C ILE A 46 -6.58 3.32 6.15
N SER A 47 -6.78 3.70 7.41
CA SER A 47 -7.96 4.48 7.83
C SER A 47 -8.02 5.84 7.14
N LEU A 48 -6.92 6.60 7.18
CA LEU A 48 -6.85 7.91 6.53
C LEU A 48 -6.98 7.80 5.01
N PHE A 49 -6.39 6.77 4.41
CA PHE A 49 -6.53 6.52 2.98
C PHE A 49 -7.99 6.23 2.62
N GLY A 50 -8.65 5.31 3.33
CA GLY A 50 -10.07 5.02 3.14
C GLY A 50 -10.95 6.25 3.29
N GLU A 51 -10.69 7.08 4.29
CA GLU A 51 -11.46 8.29 4.57
C GLU A 51 -11.30 9.39 3.51
N HIS A 52 -10.07 9.70 3.13
CA HIS A 52 -9.79 10.88 2.29
C HIS A 52 -9.69 10.59 0.80
N PHE A 53 -9.54 9.32 0.42
CA PHE A 53 -9.26 8.92 -0.96
C PHE A 53 -10.28 7.91 -1.49
N VAL A 54 -10.83 7.02 -0.67
CA VAL A 54 -11.82 6.03 -1.12
C VAL A 54 -13.25 6.55 -0.96
N LYS A 55 -13.62 7.04 0.23
CA LYS A 55 -14.96 7.61 0.47
C LYS A 55 -15.24 8.86 -0.35
N THR A 56 -14.21 9.57 -0.76
CA THR A 56 -14.29 10.76 -1.63
C THR A 56 -14.38 10.41 -3.11
N GLY A 57 -14.32 9.12 -3.47
CA GLY A 57 -14.42 8.63 -4.84
C GLY A 57 -13.16 8.84 -5.69
N ILE A 58 -12.04 9.25 -5.09
CA ILE A 58 -10.76 9.44 -5.81
C ILE A 58 -10.17 8.08 -6.20
N PHE A 59 -10.34 7.07 -5.35
CA PHE A 59 -9.91 5.70 -5.59
C PHE A 59 -11.07 4.72 -5.37
N GLU A 60 -11.05 3.64 -6.16
CA GLU A 60 -12.00 2.55 -5.99
C GLU A 60 -11.76 1.79 -4.67
N ARG A 61 -12.84 1.25 -4.12
CA ARG A 61 -12.81 0.51 -2.85
C ARG A 61 -11.93 -0.75 -2.90
N GLU A 62 -11.66 -1.27 -4.09
CA GLU A 62 -10.75 -2.40 -4.25
C GLU A 62 -9.30 -2.03 -3.86
N ILE A 63 -8.88 -0.79 -4.09
CA ILE A 63 -7.54 -0.31 -3.75
C ILE A 63 -7.35 -0.29 -2.23
N GLU A 64 -8.40 0.07 -1.48
CA GLU A 64 -8.42 -0.02 -0.01
C GLU A 64 -8.14 -1.47 0.47
N ARG A 65 -8.80 -2.46 -0.14
CA ARG A 65 -8.64 -3.88 0.21
C ARG A 65 -7.25 -4.38 -0.13
N ARG A 66 -6.69 -3.95 -1.26
CA ARG A 66 -5.34 -4.33 -1.66
C ARG A 66 -4.30 -3.76 -0.67
N LEU A 67 -4.51 -2.54 -0.17
CA LEU A 67 -3.66 -1.93 0.87
C LEU A 67 -3.75 -2.68 2.23
N MET A 68 -4.87 -3.33 2.51
CA MET A 68 -5.08 -4.12 3.75
C MET A 68 -4.34 -5.47 3.80
N MET A 69 -3.76 -5.95 2.68
CA MET A 69 -3.12 -7.27 2.65
C MET A 69 -1.81 -7.25 3.43
N ARG A 70 -1.82 -7.69 4.69
CA ARG A 70 -0.61 -7.91 5.47
C ARG A 70 0.11 -9.16 4.96
N VAL A 71 1.35 -9.00 4.53
CA VAL A 71 2.29 -10.12 4.42
C VAL A 71 2.75 -10.40 5.86
N LYS A 72 2.44 -11.61 6.34
CA LYS A 72 2.91 -12.09 7.65
C LYS A 72 4.35 -12.55 7.55
#